data_AF-A0A0M2M417-F1
#
_entry.id   AF-A0A0M2M417-F1
#
_cell.length_a   1.000
_cell.length_b   1.000
_cell.length_c   1.000
_cell.angle_alpha   90.00
_cell.angle_beta   90.00
_cell.angle_gamma   90.00
#
_symmetry.space_group_name_H-M   'P 1'
#
loop_
_entity.id
_entity.type
_entity.pdbx_description
1 polymer ?
#
loop_
_entity_poly.entity_id
_entity_poly.type
_entity_poly.pdbx_seq_one_letter_code
_entity_poly.pdbx_strand_id
1 'polypeptide(L)'
;MFVLGLLILPGMIGSVRRMIEDGAVKNLGDILWVVLPPLVLLFEPARSWANDVRASRHIGGSHRVERPGLTRHVRLGTRGAHDLSKFCGRPVFTDGETRGIVTVSAEGLAIWNCRTREIECNLAWDSIGSVQPARVGTAIWKSSGIRLSPIPGGSAEAGSGIGLELRSKALFGAFGAGAQASARFATELDALRKERSMSDE
;
A
#
# COMPACT_ATOMS: atom_id res chain seq x y z
N MET A 1 3.88 -16.54 14.42
CA MET A 1 2.40 -16.60 14.36
C MET A 1 1.75 -16.40 15.74
N PHE A 2 2.17 -17.13 16.79
CA PHE A 2 1.55 -17.08 18.13
C PHE A 2 1.51 -15.69 18.81
N VAL A 3 2.55 -14.86 18.62
CA VAL A 3 2.64 -13.54 19.29
C VAL A 3 1.67 -12.50 18.70
N LEU A 4 1.31 -12.60 17.41
CA LEU A 4 0.37 -11.66 16.79
C LEU A 4 -1.07 -11.89 17.26
N GLY A 5 -1.45 -13.15 17.46
CA GLY A 5 -2.75 -13.51 18.00
C GLY A 5 -2.98 -12.91 19.39
N LEU A 6 -1.94 -12.90 20.24
CA LEU A 6 -1.98 -12.35 21.60
C LEU A 6 -2.17 -10.82 21.66
N LEU A 7 -1.78 -10.07 20.62
CA LEU A 7 -1.97 -8.62 20.57
C LEU A 7 -3.30 -8.21 19.92
N ILE A 8 -3.81 -9.02 18.99
CA ILE A 8 -5.04 -8.71 18.25
C ILE A 8 -6.28 -9.20 19.00
N LEU A 9 -6.21 -10.33 19.71
CA LEU A 9 -7.33 -10.86 20.51
C LEU A 9 -7.89 -9.86 21.53
N PRO A 10 -7.08 -9.20 22.38
CA PRO A 10 -7.59 -8.27 23.39
C PRO A 10 -8.32 -7.08 22.76
N GLY A 11 -7.81 -6.57 21.63
CA GLY A 11 -8.44 -5.49 20.88
C GLY A 11 -9.77 -5.92 20.26
N MET A 12 -9.83 -7.11 19.66
CA MET A 12 -11.09 -7.65 19.12
C MET A 12 -12.12 -7.90 20.22
N ILE A 13 -11.70 -8.45 21.36
CA ILE A 13 -12.57 -8.69 22.51
C ILE A 13 -13.12 -7.35 23.05
N GLY A 14 -12.27 -6.33 23.14
CA GLY A 14 -12.68 -4.97 23.55
C GLY A 14 -13.68 -4.32 22.58
N SER A 15 -13.45 -4.44 21.27
CA SER A 15 -14.38 -3.93 20.25
C SER A 15 -15.72 -4.65 20.25
N VAL A 16 -15.72 -5.98 20.35
CA VAL A 16 -16.97 -6.77 20.46
C VAL A 16 -17.72 -6.40 21.74
N ARG A 17 -17.01 -6.25 22.87
CA ARG A 17 -17.62 -5.82 24.13
C ARG A 17 -18.28 -4.44 24.01
N ARG A 18 -17.61 -3.45 23.44
CA ARG A 18 -18.20 -2.13 23.19
C ARG A 18 -19.43 -2.20 22.30
N MET A 19 -19.39 -2.98 21.22
CA MET A 19 -20.55 -3.11 20.34
C MET A 19 -21.74 -3.81 21.00
N ILE A 20 -21.49 -4.70 21.97
CA ILE A 20 -22.54 -5.29 22.80
C ILE A 20 -23.08 -4.23 23.78
N GLU A 21 -22.21 -3.48 24.45
CA GLU A 21 -22.58 -2.40 25.37
C GLU A 21 -23.39 -1.29 24.66
N ASP A 22 -23.06 -0.98 23.40
CA ASP A 22 -23.74 0.01 22.56
C ASP A 22 -25.03 -0.53 21.88
N GLY A 23 -25.39 -1.81 22.10
CA GLY A 23 -26.56 -2.44 21.49
C GLY A 23 -26.48 -2.58 19.96
N ALA A 24 -25.29 -2.44 19.37
CA ALA A 24 -25.05 -2.54 17.94
C ALA A 24 -25.06 -4.00 17.44
N VAL A 25 -24.81 -4.95 18.33
CA VAL A 25 -24.86 -6.39 18.04
C VAL A 25 -26.29 -6.90 18.19
N LYS A 26 -26.93 -7.23 17.07
CA LYS A 26 -28.29 -7.78 17.03
C LYS A 26 -28.31 -9.28 16.79
N ASN A 27 -27.24 -9.83 16.23
CA ASN A 27 -27.10 -11.26 15.98
C ASN A 27 -25.63 -11.71 15.94
N LEU A 28 -25.42 -13.02 15.89
CA LEU A 28 -24.10 -13.65 15.80
C LEU A 28 -23.32 -13.21 14.54
N GLY A 29 -24.03 -12.81 13.48
CA GLY A 29 -23.45 -12.31 12.23
C GLY A 29 -22.68 -11.01 12.42
N ASP A 30 -23.18 -10.09 13.25
CA ASP A 30 -22.51 -8.81 13.51
C ASP A 30 -21.15 -9.02 14.21
N ILE A 31 -21.07 -9.99 15.12
CA ILE A 31 -19.81 -10.39 15.77
C ILE A 31 -18.88 -11.04 14.74
N LEU A 32 -19.40 -11.94 13.90
CA LEU A 32 -18.61 -12.59 12.86
C LEU A 32 -17.99 -11.54 11.92
N TRP A 33 -18.73 -10.53 11.49
CA TRP A 33 -18.23 -9.46 10.61
C TRP A 33 -17.11 -8.62 11.23
N VAL A 34 -17.04 -8.53 12.55
CA VAL A 34 -15.99 -7.79 13.27
C VAL A 34 -14.73 -8.65 13.45
N VAL A 35 -14.89 -9.96 13.68
CA VAL A 35 -13.81 -10.87 14.05
C VAL A 35 -13.22 -11.60 12.84
N LEU A 36 -14.02 -11.95 11.82
CA LEU A 36 -13.52 -12.65 10.63
C LEU A 36 -12.45 -11.89 9.88
N PRO A 37 -12.61 -10.58 9.57
CA PRO A 37 -11.63 -9.88 8.75
C PRO A 37 -10.23 -9.87 9.39
N PRO A 38 -10.06 -9.53 10.70
CA PRO A 38 -8.77 -9.68 11.37
C PRO A 38 -8.24 -11.12 11.41
N LEU A 39 -9.11 -12.12 11.60
CA LEU A 39 -8.71 -13.53 11.61
C LEU A 39 -8.18 -13.98 10.24
N VAL A 40 -8.89 -13.66 9.15
CA VAL A 40 -8.43 -13.95 7.79
C VAL A 40 -7.08 -13.28 7.51
N LEU A 41 -6.88 -12.05 8.00
CA LEU A 41 -5.62 -11.32 7.88
C LEU A 41 -4.46 -11.94 8.71
N LEU A 42 -4.75 -12.64 9.81
CA LEU A 42 -3.74 -13.40 10.57
C LEU A 42 -3.22 -14.62 9.81
N PHE A 43 -4.06 -15.20 8.94
CA PHE A 43 -3.68 -16.32 8.07
C PHE A 43 -3.13 -15.85 6.73
N GLU A 44 -3.27 -14.58 6.36
CA GLU A 44 -2.55 -14.03 5.20
C GLU A 44 -1.04 -14.09 5.48
N PRO A 45 -0.26 -14.80 4.64
CA PRO A 45 1.15 -14.98 4.91
C PRO A 45 1.88 -13.62 4.92
N ALA A 46 2.73 -13.40 5.93
CA ALA A 46 3.69 -12.29 6.01
C ALA A 46 4.76 -12.31 4.89
N ARG A 47 4.53 -13.06 3.81
CA ARG A 47 5.43 -13.27 2.65
C ARG A 47 5.91 -11.95 2.05
N SER A 48 5.11 -10.88 2.09
CA SER A 48 5.53 -9.59 1.57
C SER A 48 6.76 -9.03 2.30
N TRP A 49 6.87 -9.22 3.61
CA TRP A 49 7.96 -8.68 4.45
C TRP A 49 9.27 -9.44 4.32
N ALA A 50 9.21 -10.78 4.20
CA ALA A 50 10.39 -11.58 3.87
C ALA A 50 10.98 -11.20 2.49
N ASN A 51 10.18 -10.59 1.62
CA ASN A 51 10.61 -10.06 0.34
C ASN A 51 11.17 -8.63 0.43
N ASP A 52 10.98 -7.90 1.54
CA ASP A 52 11.46 -6.51 1.71
C ASP A 52 12.99 -6.41 1.61
N VAL A 53 13.69 -7.30 2.31
CA VAL A 53 15.16 -7.38 2.26
C VAL A 53 15.66 -7.73 0.86
N ARG A 54 14.94 -8.59 0.13
CA ARG A 54 15.30 -8.96 -1.25
C ARG A 54 15.02 -7.85 -2.25
N ALA A 55 13.85 -7.23 -2.16
CA ALA A 55 13.48 -6.09 -2.97
C ALA A 55 14.48 -4.95 -2.75
N SER A 56 14.80 -4.63 -1.50
CA SER A 56 15.79 -3.61 -1.17
C SER A 56 17.18 -3.91 -1.74
N ARG A 57 17.66 -5.16 -1.71
CA ARG A 57 18.94 -5.56 -2.32
C ARG A 57 18.90 -5.49 -3.85
N HIS A 58 17.81 -5.95 -4.47
CA HIS A 58 17.68 -5.98 -5.92
C HIS A 58 17.54 -4.55 -6.48
N ILE A 59 16.66 -3.74 -5.91
CA ILE A 59 16.47 -2.35 -6.31
C ILE A 59 17.74 -1.53 -5.99
N GLY A 60 18.41 -1.80 -4.87
CA GLY A 60 19.70 -1.19 -4.51
C GLY A 60 20.82 -1.47 -5.53
N GLY A 61 20.84 -2.68 -6.11
CA GLY A 61 21.80 -3.06 -7.15
C GLY A 61 21.47 -2.50 -8.53
N SER A 62 20.18 -2.36 -8.86
CA SER A 62 19.72 -2.01 -10.22
C SER A 62 19.36 -0.54 -10.45
N HIS A 63 18.98 0.22 -9.41
CA HIS A 63 18.36 1.55 -9.57
C HIS A 63 18.90 2.67 -8.65
N ARG A 64 20.13 2.55 -8.11
CA ARG A 64 20.74 3.55 -7.19
C ARG A 64 19.71 4.10 -6.18
N VAL A 65 19.34 3.27 -5.21
CA VAL A 65 18.40 3.66 -4.15
C VAL A 65 18.98 4.83 -3.35
N GLU A 66 18.42 6.02 -3.51
CA GLU A 66 18.89 7.22 -2.80
C GLU A 66 18.48 7.26 -1.34
N ARG A 67 17.28 6.76 -1.01
CA ARG A 67 16.76 6.77 0.36
C ARG A 67 16.16 5.41 0.71
N PRO A 68 16.99 4.43 1.12
CA PRO A 68 16.51 3.09 1.51
C PRO A 68 15.45 3.11 2.63
N GLY A 69 15.35 4.20 3.41
CA GLY A 69 14.37 4.37 4.49
C GLY A 69 12.91 4.61 4.04
N LEU A 70 12.68 4.93 2.77
CA LEU A 70 11.35 5.22 2.22
C LEU A 70 10.72 4.05 1.45
N THR A 71 11.13 2.83 1.78
CA THR A 71 10.45 1.61 1.30
C THR A 71 9.17 1.36 2.11
N ARG A 72 8.06 1.12 1.41
CA ARG A 72 6.75 0.80 1.99
C ARG A 72 6.10 -0.39 1.30
N HIS A 73 5.54 -1.29 2.09
CA HIS A 73 4.65 -2.33 1.58
C HIS A 73 3.31 -1.70 1.19
N VAL A 74 2.84 -2.09 0.02
CA VAL A 74 1.56 -1.63 -0.50
C VAL A 74 0.68 -2.78 -0.96
N ARG A 75 -0.62 -2.51 -1.00
CA ARG A 75 -1.59 -3.35 -1.69
C ARG A 75 -2.34 -2.48 -2.68
N LEU A 76 -2.50 -2.96 -3.90
CA LEU A 76 -3.33 -2.33 -4.91
C LEU A 76 -4.73 -2.95 -4.87
N GLY A 77 -5.77 -2.13 -5.02
CA GLY A 77 -7.07 -2.64 -5.43
C GLY A 77 -7.04 -3.07 -6.90
N THR A 78 -8.06 -3.79 -7.36
CA THR A 78 -8.20 -4.15 -8.79
C THR A 78 -8.12 -2.91 -9.70
N ARG A 79 -8.82 -1.83 -9.32
CA ARG A 79 -8.74 -0.54 -10.02
C ARG A 79 -7.34 0.09 -9.93
N GLY A 80 -6.68 0.01 -8.77
CA GLY A 80 -5.32 0.53 -8.60
C GLY A 80 -4.29 -0.20 -9.48
N ALA A 81 -4.40 -1.51 -9.61
CA ALA A 81 -3.53 -2.32 -10.48
C ALA A 81 -3.78 -2.03 -11.97
N HIS A 82 -5.05 -1.85 -12.35
CA HIS A 82 -5.43 -1.42 -13.69
C HIS A 82 -4.89 -0.01 -14.02
N ASP A 83 -5.07 0.95 -13.13
CA ASP A 83 -4.60 2.33 -13.33
C ASP A 83 -3.06 2.37 -13.35
N LEU A 84 -2.38 1.54 -12.54
CA LEU A 84 -0.93 1.35 -12.62
C LEU A 84 -0.54 0.75 -13.99
N SER A 85 -1.25 -0.27 -14.49
CA SER A 85 -0.96 -0.88 -15.80
C SER A 85 -1.02 0.14 -16.94
N LYS A 86 -1.98 1.08 -16.88
CA LYS A 86 -2.06 2.19 -17.84
C LYS A 86 -0.84 3.09 -17.76
N PHE A 87 -0.41 3.45 -16.55
CA PHE A 87 0.80 4.26 -16.33
C PHE A 87 2.05 3.59 -16.89
N CYS A 88 2.17 2.27 -16.72
CA CYS A 88 3.34 1.52 -17.13
C CYS A 88 3.30 1.11 -18.62
N GLY A 89 2.21 1.40 -19.34
CA GLY A 89 2.01 0.99 -20.73
C GLY A 89 1.92 -0.52 -20.96
N ARG A 90 1.83 -1.31 -19.88
CA ARG A 90 1.77 -2.77 -19.92
C ARG A 90 0.99 -3.33 -18.73
N PRO A 91 0.37 -4.52 -18.84
CA PRO A 91 -0.26 -5.18 -17.71
C PRO A 91 0.74 -5.41 -16.57
N VAL A 92 0.34 -5.05 -15.35
CA VAL A 92 1.06 -5.35 -14.11
C VAL A 92 0.12 -6.03 -13.10
N PHE A 93 0.68 -6.81 -12.18
CA PHE A 93 -0.04 -7.60 -11.18
C PHE A 93 -1.10 -8.54 -11.79
N THR A 94 -0.81 -9.11 -12.96
CA THR A 94 -1.73 -9.98 -13.73
C THR A 94 -2.09 -11.29 -13.04
N ASP A 95 -1.25 -11.73 -12.10
CA ASP A 95 -1.40 -12.99 -11.36
C ASP A 95 -2.46 -12.94 -10.25
N GLY A 96 -3.16 -11.81 -10.09
CA GLY A 96 -4.21 -11.61 -9.08
C GLY A 96 -3.69 -11.34 -7.66
N GLU A 97 -2.39 -11.49 -7.41
CA GLU A 97 -1.75 -10.97 -6.21
C GLU A 97 -1.47 -9.48 -6.43
N THR A 98 -2.06 -8.60 -5.63
CA THR A 98 -1.90 -7.14 -5.77
C THR A 98 -0.99 -6.53 -4.70
N ARG A 99 -0.17 -7.36 -4.04
CA ARG A 99 0.79 -6.92 -3.02
C ARG A 99 2.12 -6.56 -3.65
N GLY A 100 2.57 -5.36 -3.36
CA GLY A 100 3.85 -4.86 -3.83
C GLY A 100 4.67 -4.18 -2.75
N ILE A 101 5.85 -3.77 -3.15
CA ILE A 101 6.70 -2.87 -2.38
C ILE A 101 6.96 -1.66 -3.25
N VAL A 102 6.71 -0.48 -2.70
CA VAL A 102 7.08 0.79 -3.30
C VAL A 102 8.39 1.22 -2.68
N THR A 103 9.39 1.46 -3.52
CA THR A 103 10.69 2.00 -3.12
C THR A 103 10.94 3.30 -3.85
N VAL A 104 11.40 4.30 -3.11
CA VAL A 104 11.85 5.57 -3.67
C VAL A 104 13.24 5.39 -4.29
N SER A 105 13.37 5.79 -5.54
CA SER A 105 14.62 5.84 -6.31
C SER A 105 14.90 7.27 -6.79
N ALA A 106 16.08 7.50 -7.36
CA ALA A 106 16.43 8.79 -7.96
C ALA A 106 15.46 9.17 -9.09
N GLU A 107 15.07 8.20 -9.92
CA GLU A 107 14.24 8.41 -11.12
C GLU A 107 12.74 8.50 -10.82
N GLY A 108 12.31 8.01 -9.65
CA GLY A 108 10.89 7.89 -9.34
C GLY A 108 10.56 6.84 -8.29
N LEU A 109 9.39 6.22 -8.45
CA LEU A 109 8.93 5.12 -7.61
C LEU A 109 9.07 3.79 -8.34
N ALA A 110 9.85 2.87 -7.77
CA ALA A 110 9.93 1.50 -8.23
C ALA A 110 8.86 0.64 -7.53
N ILE A 111 8.08 -0.09 -8.32
CA ILE A 111 7.02 -0.99 -7.87
C ILE A 111 7.48 -2.42 -8.05
N TRP A 112 7.78 -3.07 -6.94
CA TRP A 112 8.18 -4.46 -6.86
C TRP A 112 6.97 -5.36 -6.61
N ASN A 113 6.77 -6.40 -7.40
CA ASN A 113 5.74 -7.41 -7.13
C ASN A 113 6.29 -8.50 -6.21
N CYS A 114 5.63 -8.72 -5.07
CA CYS A 114 6.06 -9.70 -4.07
C CYS A 114 5.93 -11.17 -4.55
N ARG A 115 5.07 -11.44 -5.52
CA ARG A 115 4.83 -12.79 -6.07
C ARG A 115 5.89 -13.16 -7.10
N THR A 116 6.03 -12.34 -8.14
CA THR A 116 6.98 -12.56 -9.25
C THR A 116 8.42 -12.26 -8.83
N ARG A 117 8.62 -11.42 -7.80
CA ARG A 117 9.92 -10.97 -7.30
C ARG A 117 10.71 -10.19 -8.34
N GLU A 118 10.02 -9.31 -9.03
CA GLU A 118 10.58 -8.44 -10.05
C GLU A 118 10.02 -7.02 -9.90
N ILE A 119 10.73 -6.05 -10.48
CA ILE A 119 10.20 -4.70 -10.66
C ILE A 119 9.23 -4.75 -11.83
N GLU A 120 7.95 -4.54 -11.56
CA GLU A 120 6.93 -4.53 -12.60
C GLU A 120 6.72 -3.16 -13.20
N CYS A 121 7.05 -2.10 -12.48
CA CYS A 121 6.91 -0.75 -13.01
C CYS A 121 7.80 0.25 -12.28
N ASN A 122 8.33 1.20 -13.04
CA ASN A 122 8.93 2.41 -12.52
C ASN A 122 8.05 3.59 -12.92
N LEU A 123 7.57 4.34 -11.92
CA LEU A 123 6.83 5.58 -12.12
C LEU A 123 7.82 6.73 -12.01
N ALA A 124 8.18 7.33 -13.13
CA ALA A 124 9.06 8.48 -13.15
C ALA A 124 8.47 9.64 -12.33
N TRP A 125 9.30 10.43 -11.65
CA TRP A 125 8.81 11.59 -10.89
C TRP A 125 7.99 12.55 -11.75
N ASP A 126 8.43 12.75 -13.00
CA ASP A 126 7.77 13.60 -14.00
C ASP A 126 6.43 13.05 -14.49
N SER A 127 6.11 11.80 -14.18
CA SER A 127 4.79 11.24 -14.48
C SER A 127 3.77 11.49 -13.36
N ILE A 128 4.23 11.88 -12.17
CA ILE A 128 3.41 12.02 -10.96
C ILE A 128 3.11 13.51 -10.72
N GLY A 129 1.87 13.92 -10.99
CA GLY A 129 1.42 15.30 -10.77
C GLY A 129 1.11 15.62 -9.31
N SER A 130 0.56 14.67 -8.56
CA SER A 130 0.32 14.87 -7.12
C SER A 130 0.29 13.56 -6.34
N VAL A 131 0.65 13.66 -5.05
CA VAL A 131 0.54 12.57 -4.07
C VAL A 131 -0.37 13.03 -2.94
N GLN A 132 -1.51 12.36 -2.75
CA GLN A 132 -2.50 12.74 -1.74
C GLN A 132 -2.89 11.57 -0.83
N PRO A 133 -3.16 11.79 0.45
CA PRO A 133 -3.78 10.78 1.30
C PRO A 133 -5.18 10.44 0.76
N ALA A 134 -5.53 9.16 0.72
CA ALA A 134 -6.80 8.72 0.16
C ALA A 134 -7.39 7.51 0.88
N ARG A 135 -8.71 7.35 0.74
CA ARG A 135 -9.39 6.07 0.98
C ARG A 135 -9.33 5.25 -0.30
N VAL A 136 -8.63 4.13 -0.24
CA VAL A 136 -8.41 3.24 -1.38
C VAL A 136 -9.26 1.98 -1.23
N GLY A 137 -10.02 1.66 -2.27
CA GLY A 137 -10.81 0.44 -2.32
C GLY A 137 -9.91 -0.75 -2.58
N THR A 138 -9.87 -1.70 -1.65
CA THR A 138 -9.36 -3.05 -1.91
C THR A 138 -10.53 -3.99 -2.13
N ALA A 139 -10.28 -5.22 -2.59
CA ALA A 139 -11.31 -6.22 -2.89
C ALA A 139 -12.26 -6.52 -1.70
N ILE A 140 -11.88 -6.18 -0.46
CA ILE A 140 -12.62 -6.57 0.74
C ILE A 140 -13.15 -5.35 1.53
N TRP A 141 -12.47 -4.19 1.51
CA TRP A 141 -12.93 -2.96 2.16
C TRP A 141 -12.17 -1.72 1.66
N LYS A 142 -12.65 -0.53 2.04
CA LYS A 142 -11.91 0.74 1.89
C LYS A 142 -10.89 0.90 3.01
N SER A 143 -9.61 1.00 2.67
CA SER A 143 -8.50 1.21 3.59
C SER A 143 -7.90 2.60 3.42
N SER A 144 -7.10 3.04 4.39
CA SER A 144 -6.29 4.25 4.27
C SER A 144 -5.06 3.97 3.42
N GLY A 145 -4.69 4.92 2.59
CA GLY A 145 -3.52 4.81 1.73
C GLY A 145 -3.23 6.15 1.06
N ILE A 146 -2.63 6.08 -0.12
CA ILE A 146 -2.32 7.25 -0.93
C ILE A 146 -2.88 7.09 -2.34
N ARG A 147 -3.08 8.21 -3.01
CA ARG A 147 -3.38 8.31 -4.43
C ARG A 147 -2.25 9.07 -5.13
N LEU A 148 -1.70 8.45 -6.17
CA LEU A 148 -0.78 9.08 -7.11
C LEU A 148 -1.58 9.53 -8.33
N SER A 149 -1.65 10.82 -8.60
CA SER A 149 -2.35 11.34 -9.78
C SER A 149 -1.35 11.71 -10.86
N PRO A 150 -1.65 11.43 -12.15
CA PRO A 150 -0.78 11.85 -13.26
C PRO A 150 -0.68 13.38 -13.35
N ILE A 151 0.35 13.87 -14.04
CA ILE A 151 0.37 15.25 -14.52
C ILE A 151 -0.77 15.44 -15.55
N PRO A 152 -1.62 16.48 -15.39
CA PRO A 152 -2.61 16.84 -16.41
C PRO A 152 -1.92 17.17 -17.75
N GLY A 153 -2.44 16.65 -18.86
CA GLY A 153 -1.87 16.77 -20.21
C GLY A 153 -0.80 15.71 -20.56
N GLY A 154 -0.46 14.80 -19.65
CA GLY A 154 0.52 13.73 -19.89
C GLY A 154 -0.07 12.48 -20.57
N SER A 155 0.81 11.59 -21.06
CA SER A 155 0.42 10.34 -21.75
C SER A 155 -0.43 9.37 -20.92
N ALA A 156 -0.45 9.54 -19.59
CA ALA A 156 -1.23 8.74 -18.64
C ALA A 156 -2.60 9.36 -18.26
N GLU A 157 -3.09 10.38 -18.98
CA GLU A 157 -4.29 11.17 -18.63
C GLU A 157 -5.60 10.38 -18.44
N ALA A 158 -5.67 9.11 -18.82
CA ALA A 158 -6.89 8.31 -18.74
C ALA A 158 -7.06 7.58 -17.39
N GLY A 159 -7.09 8.29 -16.25
CA GLY A 159 -7.36 7.63 -14.96
C GLY A 159 -7.56 8.53 -13.73
N SER A 160 -8.30 8.02 -12.76
CA SER A 160 -8.56 8.64 -11.44
C SER A 160 -7.36 8.67 -10.47
N GLY A 161 -6.16 8.39 -10.97
CA GLY A 161 -4.94 8.17 -10.20
C GLY A 161 -4.80 6.76 -9.62
N ILE A 162 -3.57 6.34 -9.36
CA ILE A 162 -3.19 5.04 -8.81
C ILE A 162 -3.46 5.05 -7.30
N GLY A 163 -4.37 4.20 -6.85
CA GLY A 163 -4.64 3.98 -5.44
C GLY A 163 -3.74 2.92 -4.82
N LEU A 164 -2.93 3.30 -3.83
CA LEU A 164 -2.04 2.41 -3.08
C LEU A 164 -2.45 2.36 -1.61
N GLU A 165 -2.91 1.20 -1.14
CA GLU A 165 -3.07 0.97 0.31
C GLU A 165 -1.68 0.79 0.93
N LEU A 166 -1.33 1.64 1.89
CA LEU A 166 -0.12 1.43 2.67
C LEU A 166 -0.37 0.35 3.72
N ARG A 167 0.61 -0.53 3.93
CA ARG A 167 0.50 -1.61 4.90
C ARG A 167 1.36 -1.34 6.12
N SER A 168 0.82 -1.62 7.31
CA SER A 168 1.46 -1.32 8.59
C SER A 168 2.71 -2.18 8.83
N LYS A 169 3.81 -1.55 9.24
CA LYS A 169 5.03 -2.29 9.66
C LYS A 169 4.82 -3.10 10.93
N ALA A 170 4.07 -2.54 11.89
CA ALA A 170 3.91 -3.10 13.23
C ALA A 170 3.21 -4.47 13.27
N LEU A 171 2.45 -4.82 12.23
CA LEU A 171 1.71 -6.07 12.14
C LEU A 171 2.05 -6.83 10.84
N PHE A 172 3.31 -6.79 10.41
CA PHE A 172 3.79 -7.50 9.21
C PHE A 172 2.93 -7.25 7.97
N GLY A 173 2.40 -6.04 7.83
CA GLY A 173 1.55 -5.64 6.71
C GLY A 173 0.23 -6.41 6.63
N ALA A 174 -0.22 -7.07 7.70
CA ALA A 174 -1.53 -7.72 7.78
C ALA A 174 -2.67 -6.69 7.83
N PHE A 175 -2.41 -5.46 8.28
CA PHE A 175 -3.38 -4.38 8.32
C PHE A 175 -2.93 -3.18 7.50
N GLY A 176 -3.89 -2.41 7.01
CA GLY A 176 -3.62 -1.10 6.42
C GLY A 176 -2.96 -0.18 7.46
N ALA A 177 -2.09 0.71 7.00
CA ALA A 177 -1.55 1.77 7.84
C ALA A 177 -2.69 2.72 8.23
N GLY A 178 -2.62 3.30 9.42
CA GLY A 178 -3.59 4.31 9.85
C GLY A 178 -3.60 5.54 8.94
N ALA A 179 -4.69 6.31 8.97
CA ALA A 179 -4.84 7.53 8.17
C ALA A 179 -3.67 8.52 8.38
N GLN A 180 -3.23 8.71 9.63
CA GLN A 180 -2.10 9.59 9.95
C GLN A 180 -0.77 9.10 9.34
N ALA A 181 -0.51 7.79 9.37
CA ALA A 181 0.69 7.22 8.76
C ALA A 181 0.66 7.37 7.23
N SER A 182 -0.51 7.20 6.63
CA SER A 182 -0.71 7.42 5.19
C SER A 182 -0.51 8.88 4.80
N ALA A 183 -1.01 9.80 5.62
CA ALA A 183 -0.83 11.23 5.41
C ALA A 183 0.64 11.65 5.50
N ARG A 184 1.36 11.21 6.54
CA ARG A 184 2.79 11.48 6.70
C ARG A 184 3.59 10.99 5.50
N PHE A 185 3.33 9.76 5.05
CA PHE A 185 4.02 9.21 3.88
C PHE A 185 3.71 9.98 2.60
N ALA A 186 2.45 10.40 2.39
CA ALA A 186 2.10 11.24 1.24
C ALA A 186 2.87 12.58 1.26
N THR A 187 2.97 13.22 2.43
CA THR A 187 3.73 14.46 2.62
C THR A 187 5.22 14.26 2.36
N GLU A 188 5.81 13.18 2.87
CA GLU A 188 7.23 12.85 2.62
C GLU A 188 7.50 12.64 1.12
N LEU A 189 6.62 11.93 0.42
CA LEU A 189 6.74 11.70 -1.02
C LEU A 189 6.57 12.98 -1.85
N ASP A 190 5.61 13.84 -1.52
CA ASP A 190 5.41 15.10 -2.24
C ASP A 190 6.56 16.08 -2.01
N ALA A 191 7.13 16.11 -0.80
CA ALA A 191 8.33 16.90 -0.50
C ALA A 191 9.52 16.45 -1.37
N LEU A 192 9.78 15.14 -1.44
CA LEU A 192 10.85 14.57 -2.28
C LEU A 192 10.68 14.90 -3.76
N ARG A 193 9.44 14.80 -4.26
CA ARG A 193 9.12 15.14 -5.64
C ARG A 193 9.42 16.62 -5.93
N LYS A 194 9.05 17.52 -5.01
CA LYS A 194 9.30 18.96 -5.13
C LYS A 194 10.79 19.32 -5.05
N GLU A 195 11.54 18.68 -4.15
CA GLU A 195 13.00 18.82 -4.07
C GLU A 195 13.66 18.49 -5.43
N ARG A 196 13.13 17.48 -6.12
CA ARG A 196 13.59 17.07 -7.45
C ARG A 196 13.26 18.06 -8.55
N SER A 197 12.01 18.49 -8.64
CA SER A 197 11.61 19.46 -9.68
C SER A 197 12.39 20.78 -9.60
N MET A 198 12.85 21.15 -8.41
CA MET A 198 13.68 22.36 -8.21
C MET A 198 15.17 22.16 -8.51
N SER A 199 15.64 20.91 -8.60
CA SER A 199 17.06 20.62 -8.87
C SER A 199 17.36 20.55 -10.37
N ASP A 200 16.33 20.39 -11.20
CA ASP A 200 16.43 20.27 -12.65
C ASP A 200 16.12 21.59 -13.39
N GLU A 201 15.79 22.66 -12.66
CA GLU A 201 15.67 24.06 -13.13
C GLU A 201 16.99 24.83 -12.93
#